data_AF-A0A9J7BIH0-F1
#
_entry.id   AF-A0A9J7BIH0-F1
#
_cell.length_a   1.000
_cell.length_b   1.000
_cell.length_c   1.000
_cell.angle_alpha   90.00
_cell.angle_beta   90.00
_cell.angle_gamma   90.00
#
_symmetry.space_group_name_H-M   'P 1'
#
loop_
_entity.id
_entity.type
_entity.pdbx_description
1 polymer ?
#
loop_
_entity_poly.entity_id
_entity_poly.type
_entity_poly.pdbx_seq_one_letter_code
_entity_poly.pdbx_strand_id
1 'polypeptide(L)' 'MFNIPSTRRSDFTVRCKGCGENIPAPVETLPDTWIIADCPLCREKRRYVPSEIFRGVLSARLDARAMARRRTA' A
#
# COMPACT_ATOMS: atom_id res chain seq x y z
N MET A 1 7.92 27.90 8.72
CA MET A 1 7.09 26.95 7.95
C MET A 1 7.44 25.53 8.35
N PHE A 2 6.55 24.83 9.05
CA PHE A 2 6.71 23.38 9.25
C PHE A 2 6.42 22.69 7.92
N ASN A 3 7.45 22.15 7.29
CA ASN A 3 7.32 21.31 6.11
C ASN A 3 6.71 19.98 6.58
N ILE A 4 5.39 19.95 6.75
CA ILE A 4 4.65 18.69 6.93
C ILE A 4 4.73 18.02 5.57
N PRO A 5 5.47 16.92 5.37
CA PRO A 5 5.47 16.24 4.08
C PRO A 5 4.04 15.74 3.87
N SER A 6 3.32 16.46 3.01
CA SER A 6 1.94 16.19 2.62
C SER A 6 1.81 14.73 2.23
N THR A 7 1.33 13.92 3.17
CA THR A 7 0.56 12.69 2.97
C THR A 7 0.94 11.89 1.73
N ARG A 8 2.23 11.57 1.52
CA ARG A 8 2.66 10.59 0.51
C ARG A 8 2.47 9.15 1.01
N ARG A 9 1.37 8.90 1.70
CA ARG A 9 0.88 7.55 2.00
C ARG A 9 -0.14 7.26 0.91
N SER A 10 0.10 6.20 0.13
CA SER A 10 -0.89 5.64 -0.78
C SER A 10 -2.25 5.71 -0.10
N ASP A 11 -3.13 6.56 -0.61
CA ASP A 11 -4.42 6.83 0.04
C ASP A 11 -5.25 5.54 0.09
N PHE A 12 -5.01 4.65 -0.86
CA PHE A 12 -5.56 3.31 -0.95
C PHE A 12 -4.63 2.23 -0.39
N THR A 13 -5.21 1.37 0.44
CA THR A 13 -4.57 0.21 1.04
C THR A 13 -5.38 -1.04 0.74
N VAL A 14 -4.72 -2.20 0.68
CA VAL A 14 -5.39 -3.50 0.57
C VAL A 14 -4.97 -4.40 1.71
N ARG A 15 -5.87 -5.27 2.16
CA ARG A 15 -5.52 -6.25 3.18
C ARG A 15 -4.89 -7.47 2.52
N CYS A 16 -3.62 -7.75 2.82
CA CYS A 16 -2.92 -8.88 2.23
C CYS A 16 -3.53 -10.21 2.67
N LYS A 17 -3.87 -11.10 1.71
CA LYS A 17 -4.41 -12.45 1.98
C LYS A 17 -3.42 -13.40 2.68
N GLY A 18 -2.15 -13.02 2.83
CA GLY A 18 -1.09 -13.87 3.34
C GLY A 18 -0.74 -13.55 4.78
N CYS A 19 -0.37 -12.29 5.02
CA CYS A 19 -0.01 -11.81 6.35
C CYS A 19 -1.15 -11.10 7.09
N GLY A 20 -2.28 -10.80 6.42
CA GLY A 20 -3.40 -10.07 7.01
C GLY A 20 -3.15 -8.57 7.21
N GLU A 21 -1.99 -8.05 6.81
CA GLU A 21 -1.60 -6.65 7.02
C GLU A 21 -2.09 -5.74 5.89
N ASN A 22 -2.28 -4.45 6.22
CA ASN A 22 -2.74 -3.43 5.29
C ASN A 22 -1.56 -2.90 4.46
N ILE A 23 -1.42 -3.40 3.23
CA ILE A 23 -0.35 -3.05 2.29
C ILE A 23 -0.76 -1.90 1.36
N PRO A 24 0.20 -1.12 0.80
CA PRO A 24 -0.14 -0.05 -0.12
C PRO A 24 -0.71 -0.63 -1.41
N ALA A 25 -1.84 -0.10 -1.85
CA ALA A 25 -2.37 -0.38 -3.16
C ALA A 25 -1.62 0.48 -4.20
N PRO A 26 -1.11 -0.08 -5.31
CA PRO A 26 -0.47 0.68 -6.38
C PRO A 26 -1.52 1.36 -7.28
N VAL A 27 -2.45 2.09 -6.67
CA VAL A 27 -3.51 2.80 -7.36
C VAL A 27 -3.61 4.23 -6.82
N GLU A 28 -3.86 5.16 -7.72
CA GLU A 28 -4.08 6.58 -7.38
C GLU A 28 -5.56 6.87 -7.13
N THR A 29 -6.46 6.02 -7.65
CA THR A 29 -7.91 6.09 -7.50
C THR A 29 -8.47 4.70 -7.23
N LEU A 30 -9.69 4.60 -6.67
CA LEU A 30 -10.40 3.32 -6.53
C LEU A 30 -10.61 2.72 -7.92
N PRO A 31 -9.97 1.59 -8.25
CA PRO A 31 -10.16 0.95 -9.54
C PRO A 31 -11.49 0.21 -9.55
N ASP A 32 -12.14 0.16 -10.72
CA ASP A 32 -13.32 -0.68 -10.93
C ASP A 32 -12.94 -2.14 -11.29
N THR A 33 -11.64 -2.41 -11.45
CA THR A 33 -11.08 -3.69 -11.88
C THR A 33 -10.08 -4.27 -10.86
N TRP A 34 -9.73 -5.55 -11.04
CA TRP A 34 -8.74 -6.22 -10.21
C TRP A 34 -7.35 -5.60 -10.40
N ILE A 35 -6.59 -5.52 -9.31
CA ILE A 35 -5.23 -5.00 -9.30
C ILE A 35 -4.24 -6.04 -8.81
N ILE A 36 -2.97 -5.89 -9.19
CA ILE A 36 -1.87 -6.69 -8.66
C ILE A 36 -1.12 -5.83 -7.66
N ALA A 37 -1.13 -6.21 -6.38
CA ALA A 37 -0.31 -5.58 -5.36
C ALA A 37 0.79 -6.53 -4.87
N ASP A 38 2.01 -5.99 -4.74
CA ASP A 38 3.15 -6.67 -4.14
C ASP A 38 3.07 -6.52 -2.63
N CYS A 39 3.03 -7.64 -1.89
CA CYS A 39 3.09 -7.58 -0.45
C CYS A 39 4.55 -7.45 0.01
N PRO A 40 5.00 -6.33 0.59
CA PRO A 40 6.39 -6.19 1.08
C PRO A 40 6.72 -7.05 2.32
N LEU A 41 5.71 -7.68 2.93
CA LEU A 41 5.89 -8.64 4.03
C LEU A 41 6.06 -10.06 3.51
N CYS A 42 5.16 -10.51 2.63
CA CYS A 42 5.19 -11.85 2.04
C CYS A 42 6.11 -11.95 0.81
N ARG A 43 6.54 -10.81 0.24
CA ARG A 43 7.21 -10.69 -1.07
C ARG A 43 6.46 -11.41 -2.20
N GLU A 44 5.14 -11.46 -2.09
CA GLU A 44 4.27 -12.17 -3.01
C GLU A 44 3.36 -11.18 -3.73
N LYS A 45 3.23 -11.35 -5.05
CA LYS A 45 2.33 -10.55 -5.89
C LYS A 45 0.99 -11.25 -5.97
N ARG A 46 -0.07 -10.58 -5.54
CA ARG A 46 -1.41 -11.16 -5.52
C ARG A 46 -2.41 -10.24 -6.19
N ARG A 47 -3.44 -10.87 -6.76
CA ARG A 47 -4.59 -10.18 -7.34
C ARG A 47 -5.59 -9.84 -6.23
N TYR A 48 -5.95 -8.57 -6.16
CA TYR A 48 -6.94 -8.02 -5.24
C TYR A 48 -8.09 -7.43 -6.04
N VAL A 49 -9.31 -7.64 -5.58
CA VAL A 49 -10.50 -7.03 -6.19
C VAL A 49 -10.74 -5.63 -5.61
N PRO A 50 -11.47 -4.75 -6.30
CA PRO A 50 -11.82 -3.42 -5.80
C PRO A 50 -12.40 -3.40 -4.39
N SER A 51 -13.23 -4.39 -4.05
CA SER A 51 -13.85 -4.53 -2.72
C SER A 51 -12.85 -4.79 -1.59
N GLU A 52 -11.61 -5.20 -1.92
CA GLU A 52 -10.51 -5.39 -0.95
C GLU A 52 -9.63 -4.14 -0.80
N ILE A 53 -9.89 -3.10 -1.60
CA ILE A 53 -9.18 -1.83 -1.61
C ILE A 53 -10.00 -0.83 -0.80
N PHE A 54 -9.35 -0.22 0.19
CA PHE A 54 -9.99 0.77 1.04
C PHE A 54 -9.03 1.88 1.40
N ARG A 55 -9.58 3.07 1.64
CA ARG A 55 -8.80 4.22 2.07
C ARG A 55 -8.40 4.03 3.53
N GLY A 56 -7.11 4.08 3.83
CA GLY A 56 -6.64 3.66 5.14
C GLY A 56 -5.18 3.96 5.46
N VAL A 57 -4.78 3.64 6.68
CA VAL A 57 -3.39 3.77 7.13
C VAL A 57 -2.69 2.44 6.92
N LEU A 58 -1.48 2.49 6.33
CA LEU A 58 -0.61 1.33 6.23
C LEU A 58 -0.29 0.78 7.62
N SER A 59 -0.17 -0.54 7.73
CA SER A 59 0.30 -1.14 8.97
C SER A 59 1.66 -0.56 9.36
N ALA A 60 1.88 -0.28 10.65
CA ALA A 60 3.12 0.34 11.14
C ALA A 60 4.40 -0.44 10.73
N ARG A 61 4.28 -1.77 10.60
CA ARG A 61 5.33 -2.66 10.09
C ARG A 61 5.75 -2.36 8.64
N LEU A 62 4.86 -1.77 7.85
CA LEU A 62 5.11 -1.39 6.47
C LEU A 62 5.69 0.00 6.34
N ASP A 63 5.29 0.94 7.19
CA ASP A 63 5.78 2.32 7.13
C ASP A 63 7.32 2.36 7.24
N ALA A 64 7.89 1.53 8.10
CA ALA A 64 9.35 1.36 8.24
C ALA A 64 10.05 0.76 7.00
N ARG A 65 9.36 -0.04 6.18
CA ARG A 65 9.92 -0.71 4.99
C ARG A 65 9.59 0.01 3.67
N ALA A 66 8.43 0.64 3.56
CA ALA A 66 8.00 1.39 2.38
C ALA A 66 8.89 2.63 2.16
N MET A 67 9.38 3.22 3.25
CA MET A 67 10.37 4.32 3.20
C MET A 67 11.70 3.90 2.56
N ALA A 68 12.05 2.60 2.58
CA ALA A 68 13.30 2.09 2.02
C ALA A 68 13.28 1.94 0.49
N ARG A 69 12.11 1.80 -0.16
CA ARG A 69 12.01 1.69 -1.63
C ARG A 69 12.13 3.03 -2.37
N ARG A 70 12.17 4.17 -1.66
CA ARG A 70 12.32 5.52 -2.26
C ARG A 70 13.79 5.99 -2.42
N ARG A 71 14.80 5.13 -2.20
CA ARG A 71 16.23 5.49 -2.27
C ARG A 71 17.02 4.79 -3.38
N THR A 72 16.48 4.72 -4.59
CA THR A 72 17.29 4.50 -5.80
C THR A 72 16.71 5.30 -6.94
N ALA A 73 17.10 6.56 -7.00
CA ALA A 73 17.45 7.28 -8.21
C ALA A 73 18.76 8.00 -7.92
#